data_AF-A0A7S2QI42-F1
#
_entry.id   AF-A0A7S2QI42-F1
#
_cell.length_a   1.000
_cell.length_b   1.000
_cell.length_c   1.000
_cell.angle_alpha   90.00
_cell.angle_beta   90.00
_cell.angle_gamma   90.00
#
_symmetry.space_group_name_H-M   'P 1'
#
loop_
_entity.id
_entity.type
_entity.pdbx_description
1 polymer ?
#
loop_
_entity_poly.entity_id
_entity_poly.type
_entity_poly.pdbx_seq_one_letter_code
_entity_poly.pdbx_strand_id
1 'polypeptide(L)'
;GAGGIKPNVCTMGANQFDPEDPKAEAQRASFFMHFYMTINAGSSISHALLSSWASSGAPQFGVSLEYGYFFAWAIAATFMALACCVFILGRLCYREVVPKEEGPVISLMLNTLWTGRKAAVGKLALLGWFLIPVVIVVSFV
;
A
#
# COMPACT_ATOMS: atom_id res chain seq x y z
N GLY A 1 6.33 5.42 -7.26
CA GLY A 1 6.71 5.39 -5.84
C GLY A 1 5.62 4.76 -4.98
N ALA A 2 5.82 4.64 -3.66
CA ALA A 2 4.93 3.89 -2.75
C ALA A 2 3.46 4.34 -2.78
N GLY A 3 3.20 5.64 -3.01
CA GLY A 3 1.83 6.17 -3.12
C GLY A 3 1.01 5.58 -4.27
N GLY A 4 1.66 5.13 -5.35
CA GLY A 4 0.98 4.44 -6.45
C GLY A 4 0.84 2.93 -6.21
N ILE A 5 1.80 2.29 -5.53
CA ILE A 5 1.79 0.83 -5.34
C ILE A 5 0.72 0.42 -4.33
N LYS A 6 0.65 1.11 -3.19
CA LYS A 6 -0.24 0.74 -2.06
C LYS A 6 -1.72 0.57 -2.44
N PRO A 7 -2.38 1.52 -3.12
CA PRO A 7 -3.79 1.36 -3.46
C PRO A 7 -4.03 0.34 -4.60
N ASN A 8 -3.02 0.10 -5.45
CA ASN A 8 -3.19 -0.71 -6.65
C ASN A 8 -2.83 -2.19 -6.45
N VAL A 9 -1.88 -2.51 -5.56
CA VAL A 9 -1.43 -3.89 -5.33
C VAL A 9 -2.50 -4.77 -4.70
N CYS A 10 -3.25 -4.24 -3.73
CA CYS A 10 -4.35 -4.97 -3.08
C CYS A 10 -5.48 -5.25 -4.06
N THR A 11 -5.85 -4.24 -4.86
CA THR A 11 -6.89 -4.35 -5.89
C THR A 11 -6.49 -5.34 -6.97
N MET A 12 -5.25 -5.25 -7.48
CA MET A 12 -4.73 -6.20 -8.46
C MET A 12 -4.70 -7.64 -7.93
N GLY A 13 -4.25 -7.83 -6.68
CA GLY A 13 -4.23 -9.15 -6.03
C GLY A 13 -5.63 -9.74 -5.85
N ALA A 14 -6.61 -8.93 -5.41
CA ALA A 14 -8.00 -9.36 -5.32
C ALA A 14 -8.58 -9.78 -6.67
N ASN A 15 -8.22 -9.06 -7.74
CA ASN A 15 -8.70 -9.31 -9.10
C ASN A 15 -8.21 -10.63 -9.71
N GLN A 16 -7.22 -11.28 -9.10
CA GLN A 16 -6.71 -12.58 -9.58
C GLN A 16 -7.69 -13.73 -9.32
N PHE A 17 -8.63 -13.56 -8.39
CA PHE A 17 -9.62 -14.58 -8.04
C PHE A 17 -10.90 -14.36 -8.85
N ASP A 18 -11.38 -15.42 -9.52
CA ASP A 18 -12.58 -15.33 -10.37
C ASP A 18 -13.87 -15.44 -9.52
N PRO A 19 -14.77 -14.44 -9.53
CA PRO A 19 -16.03 -14.53 -8.80
C PRO A 19 -16.94 -15.69 -9.21
N GLU A 20 -16.75 -16.27 -10.41
CA GLU A 20 -17.52 -17.42 -10.88
C GLU A 20 -17.05 -18.75 -10.28
N ASP A 21 -15.84 -18.81 -9.71
CA ASP A 21 -15.34 -20.00 -9.00
C ASP A 21 -15.87 -20.01 -7.56
N PRO A 22 -16.64 -21.04 -7.14
CA PRO A 22 -17.14 -21.15 -5.78
C PRO A 22 -16.04 -21.21 -4.70
N LYS A 23 -14.78 -21.51 -5.08
CA LYS A 23 -13.62 -21.51 -4.16
C LYS A 23 -12.88 -20.17 -4.10
N ALA A 24 -13.14 -19.24 -5.02
CA ALA A 24 -12.38 -18.01 -5.16
C ALA A 24 -12.42 -17.15 -3.90
N GLU A 25 -13.58 -17.03 -3.25
CA GLU A 25 -13.70 -16.21 -2.03
C GLU A 25 -12.87 -16.78 -0.87
N ALA A 26 -12.84 -18.10 -0.69
CA ALA A 26 -12.00 -18.74 0.33
C ALA A 26 -10.50 -18.55 0.03
N GLN A 27 -10.09 -18.71 -1.23
CA GLN A 27 -8.72 -18.50 -1.67
C GLN A 27 -8.29 -17.03 -1.53
N ARG A 28 -9.17 -16.10 -1.87
CA ARG A 28 -8.97 -14.66 -1.73
C ARG A 28 -8.81 -14.24 -0.27
N ALA A 29 -9.64 -14.78 0.63
CA ALA A 29 -9.51 -14.55 2.07
C ALA A 29 -8.16 -15.06 2.59
N SER A 30 -7.76 -16.27 2.19
CA SER A 30 -6.44 -16.83 2.53
C SER A 30 -5.30 -15.96 1.99
N PHE A 31 -5.39 -15.47 0.74
CA PHE A 31 -4.42 -14.55 0.16
C PHE A 31 -4.25 -13.30 1.03
N PHE A 32 -5.35 -12.63 1.40
CA PHE A 32 -5.28 -11.45 2.25
C PHE A 32 -4.74 -11.74 3.65
N MET A 33 -5.07 -12.90 4.22
CA MET A 33 -4.48 -13.32 5.50
C MET A 33 -2.94 -13.43 5.41
N HIS A 34 -2.43 -14.12 4.39
CA HIS A 34 -0.98 -14.24 4.16
C HIS A 34 -0.33 -12.88 3.83
N PHE A 35 -1.02 -12.04 3.07
CA PHE A 35 -0.56 -10.69 2.74
C PHE A 35 -0.38 -9.83 3.99
N TYR A 36 -1.39 -9.76 4.87
CA TYR A 36 -1.27 -8.97 6.10
C TYR A 36 -0.30 -9.57 7.11
N MET A 37 -0.23 -10.90 7.21
CA MET A 37 0.76 -11.57 8.04
C MET A 37 2.18 -11.21 7.61
N THR A 38 2.49 -11.30 6.31
CA THR A 38 3.83 -10.99 5.79
C THR A 38 4.19 -9.51 5.92
N ILE A 39 3.23 -8.60 5.78
CA ILE A 39 3.45 -7.16 6.06
C ILE A 39 3.85 -6.94 7.52
N ASN A 40 3.09 -7.49 8.47
CA ASN A 40 3.37 -7.31 9.89
C ASN A 40 4.70 -7.96 10.28
N ALA A 41 4.96 -9.19 9.81
CA ALA A 41 6.22 -9.88 10.05
C ALA A 41 7.41 -9.12 9.45
N GLY A 42 7.30 -8.67 8.19
CA GLY A 42 8.33 -7.89 7.51
C GLY A 42 8.60 -6.54 8.19
N SER A 43 7.56 -5.88 8.68
CA SER A 43 7.69 -4.64 9.46
C SER A 43 8.44 -4.88 10.77
N SER A 44 8.07 -5.92 11.52
CA SER A 44 8.75 -6.28 12.78
C SER A 44 10.23 -6.61 12.56
N ILE A 45 10.54 -7.41 11.54
CA ILE A 45 11.93 -7.78 11.20
C ILE A 45 12.73 -6.54 10.76
N SER A 46 12.15 -5.69 9.91
CA SER A 46 12.80 -4.45 9.45
C SER A 46 13.06 -3.50 10.60
N HIS A 47 12.11 -3.36 11.52
CA HIS A 47 12.29 -2.52 12.69
C HIS A 47 13.36 -3.07 13.63
N ALA A 48 13.38 -4.38 13.88
CA ALA A 48 14.36 -5.01 14.77
C ALA A 48 15.79 -4.98 14.20
N LEU A 49 15.96 -5.21 12.90
CA LEU A 49 17.28 -5.36 12.27
C LEU A 49 17.74 -4.08 11.57
N LEU A 50 17.00 -3.62 10.55
CA LEU A 50 17.44 -2.50 9.70
C LEU A 50 17.54 -1.20 10.51
N SER A 51 16.66 -0.96 11.49
CA SER A 51 16.75 0.22 12.35
C SER A 51 18.03 0.22 13.20
N SER A 52 18.40 -0.95 13.72
CA SER A 52 19.62 -1.13 14.51
C SER A 52 20.86 -0.97 13.63
N TRP A 53 20.89 -1.60 12.45
CA TRP A 53 22.01 -1.49 11.51
C TRP A 53 22.19 -0.08 10.96
N ALA A 54 21.10 0.65 10.73
CA ALA A 54 21.16 2.04 10.30
C ALA A 54 21.78 2.96 11.37
N SER A 55 21.40 2.75 12.64
CA SER A 55 21.72 3.68 13.74
C SER A 55 23.00 3.33 14.50
N SER A 56 23.40 2.05 14.50
CA SER A 56 24.54 1.54 15.28
C SER A 56 25.62 0.91 14.39
N GLY A 57 25.43 0.90 13.07
CA GLY A 57 26.23 0.09 12.15
C GLY A 57 25.92 -1.40 12.28
N ALA A 58 26.58 -2.23 11.46
CA ALA A 58 26.43 -3.68 11.52
C ALA A 58 27.81 -4.36 11.68
N PRO A 59 28.38 -4.37 12.89
CA PRO A 59 29.71 -4.94 13.16
C PRO A 59 29.84 -6.41 12.74
N GLN A 60 28.75 -7.18 12.86
CA GLN A 60 28.68 -8.58 12.42
C GLN A 60 28.93 -8.77 10.92
N PHE A 61 28.73 -7.73 10.10
CA PHE A 61 28.97 -7.72 8.66
C PHE A 61 30.17 -6.83 8.28
N GLY A 62 30.95 -6.35 9.26
CA GLY A 62 32.07 -5.44 9.02
C GLY A 62 31.67 -4.02 8.59
N VAL A 63 30.40 -3.64 8.78
CA VAL A 63 29.89 -2.31 8.41
C VAL A 63 30.04 -1.36 9.58
N SER A 64 30.83 -0.31 9.40
CA SER A 64 30.99 0.76 10.39
C SER A 64 29.73 1.63 10.48
N LEU A 65 29.61 2.40 11.57
CA LEU A 65 28.48 3.30 11.82
C LEU A 65 28.25 4.30 10.67
N GLU A 66 29.34 4.80 10.06
CA GLU A 66 29.28 5.76 8.95
C GLU A 66 28.51 5.22 7.74
N TYR A 67 28.61 3.92 7.47
CA TYR A 67 27.93 3.26 6.35
C TYR A 67 26.63 2.56 6.74
N GLY A 68 26.20 2.64 8.01
CA GLY A 68 25.02 1.94 8.52
C GLY A 68 23.74 2.27 7.75
N TYR A 69 23.45 3.55 7.55
CA TYR A 69 22.29 4.00 6.76
C TYR A 69 22.38 3.52 5.31
N PHE A 70 23.53 3.71 4.65
CA PHE A 70 23.71 3.26 3.27
C PHE A 70 23.44 1.75 3.14
N PHE A 71 23.98 0.96 4.07
CA PHE A 71 23.80 -0.49 4.11
C PHE A 71 22.33 -0.89 4.29
N ALA A 72 21.62 -0.31 5.26
CA ALA A 72 20.21 -0.62 5.51
C ALA A 72 19.31 -0.27 4.30
N TRP A 73 19.56 0.87 3.65
CA TRP A 73 18.82 1.29 2.47
C TRP A 73 19.16 0.47 1.23
N ALA A 74 20.42 0.04 1.08
CA ALA A 74 20.84 -0.85 -0.01
C ALA A 74 20.15 -2.22 0.10
N ILE A 75 20.01 -2.76 1.31
CA ILE A 75 19.24 -3.98 1.56
C ILE A 75 17.77 -3.78 1.14
N ALA A 76 17.12 -2.70 1.61
CA ALA A 76 15.74 -2.40 1.26
C ALA A 76 15.53 -2.25 -0.27
N ALA A 77 16.46 -1.57 -0.95
CA ALA A 77 16.45 -1.42 -2.40
C ALA A 77 16.59 -2.77 -3.11
N THR A 78 17.45 -3.67 -2.61
CA THR A 78 17.65 -5.01 -3.17
C THR A 78 16.39 -5.86 -3.08
N PHE A 79 15.71 -5.87 -1.93
CA PHE A 79 14.43 -6.58 -1.78
C PHE A 79 13.33 -6.00 -2.67
N MET A 80 13.27 -4.67 -2.82
CA MET A 80 12.33 -4.02 -3.74
C MET A 80 12.61 -4.42 -5.19
N ALA A 81 13.88 -4.43 -5.61
CA ALA A 81 14.27 -4.84 -6.96
C ALA A 81 13.91 -6.31 -7.22
N LEU A 82 14.16 -7.21 -6.27
CA LEU A 82 13.77 -8.62 -6.35
C LEU A 82 12.24 -8.76 -6.48
N ALA A 83 11.47 -8.04 -5.67
CA ALA A 83 10.02 -8.04 -5.76
C ALA A 83 9.52 -7.54 -7.12
N CYS A 84 10.12 -6.47 -7.67
CA CYS A 84 9.85 -6.01 -9.03
C CYS A 84 10.16 -7.08 -10.09
N CYS A 85 11.30 -7.77 -9.99
CA CYS A 85 11.64 -8.85 -10.91
C CYS A 85 10.60 -9.96 -10.88
N VAL A 86 10.23 -10.46 -9.70
CA VAL A 86 9.20 -11.49 -9.54
C VAL A 86 7.86 -11.01 -10.12
N PHE A 87 7.48 -9.77 -9.86
CA PHE A 87 6.24 -9.18 -10.36
C PHE A 87 6.22 -9.08 -11.90
N ILE A 88 7.32 -8.66 -12.51
CA ILE A 88 7.42 -8.54 -13.98
C ILE A 88 7.40 -9.93 -14.63
N LEU A 89 8.16 -10.88 -14.07
CA LEU A 89 8.22 -12.25 -14.59
C LEU A 89 6.87 -12.98 -14.46
N GLY A 90 6.09 -12.67 -13.43
CA GLY A 90 4.75 -13.24 -13.22
C GLY A 90 3.67 -12.74 -14.19
N ARG A 91 3.97 -11.78 -15.07
CA ARG A 91 2.97 -11.13 -15.94
C ARG A 91 2.12 -12.08 -16.76
N LEU A 92 2.71 -13.18 -17.24
CA LEU A 92 2.01 -14.18 -18.07
C LEU A 92 1.01 -15.02 -17.28
N CYS A 93 1.09 -15.01 -15.94
CA CYS A 93 0.19 -15.75 -15.06
C CYS A 93 -0.93 -14.88 -14.49
N TYR A 94 -0.92 -13.56 -14.76
CA TYR A 94 -1.90 -12.65 -14.20
C TYR A 94 -3.20 -12.68 -14.99
N ARG A 95 -4.31 -12.67 -14.26
CA ARG A 95 -5.65 -12.44 -14.80
C ARG A 95 -5.81 -10.93 -15.02
N GLU A 96 -6.02 -10.55 -16.27
CA GLU A 96 -6.38 -9.18 -16.64
C GLU A 96 -7.88 -8.97 -16.45
N VAL A 97 -8.25 -8.02 -15.60
CA VAL A 97 -9.65 -7.63 -15.41
C VAL A 97 -9.89 -6.33 -16.17
N VAL A 98 -10.71 -6.40 -17.22
CA VAL A 98 -11.10 -5.23 -18.01
C VAL A 98 -12.00 -4.33 -17.14
N PRO A 99 -11.68 -3.04 -16.99
CA PRO A 99 -12.52 -2.11 -16.24
C PRO A 99 -13.94 -2.04 -16.82
N LYS A 100 -14.95 -2.15 -15.97
CA LYS A 100 -16.37 -2.01 -16.37
C LYS A 100 -16.83 -0.55 -16.51
N GLU A 101 -16.05 0.41 -16.03
CA GLU A 101 -16.39 1.83 -16.12
C GLU A 101 -15.40 2.58 -17.03
N GLU A 102 -15.94 3.19 -18.09
CA GLU A 102 -15.18 3.89 -19.14
C GLU A 102 -14.93 5.38 -18.81
N GLY A 103 -15.33 5.85 -17.61
CA GLY A 103 -15.33 7.28 -17.25
C GLY A 103 -14.12 7.74 -16.40
N PRO A 104 -13.74 9.04 -16.45
CA PRO A 104 -12.74 9.58 -15.56
C PRO A 104 -13.18 9.47 -14.09
N VAL A 105 -12.33 8.95 -13.20
CA VAL A 105 -12.60 8.81 -11.74
C VAL A 105 -13.07 10.13 -11.10
N ILE A 106 -12.56 11.27 -11.59
CA ILE A 106 -12.98 12.60 -11.13
C ILE A 106 -14.48 12.84 -11.38
N SER A 107 -15.01 12.39 -12.52
CA SER A 107 -16.43 12.55 -12.84
C SER A 107 -17.32 11.71 -11.94
N LEU A 108 -16.90 10.48 -11.61
CA LEU A 108 -17.58 9.62 -10.64
C LEU A 108 -17.58 10.25 -9.24
N MET A 109 -16.42 10.78 -8.81
CA MET A 109 -16.27 11.44 -7.52
C MET A 109 -17.15 12.68 -7.43
N LEU A 110 -17.15 13.54 -8.45
CA LEU A 110 -17.98 14.74 -8.51
C LEU A 110 -19.47 14.39 -8.50
N ASN A 111 -19.90 13.39 -9.26
CA ASN A 111 -21.29 12.92 -9.26
C ASN A 111 -21.73 12.36 -7.91
N THR A 112 -20.85 11.61 -7.24
CA THR A 112 -21.11 11.04 -5.91
C THR A 112 -21.20 12.15 -4.85
N LEU A 113 -20.32 13.16 -4.90
CA LEU A 113 -20.38 14.32 -4.01
C LEU A 113 -21.64 15.15 -4.25
N TRP A 114 -22.01 15.34 -5.52
CA TRP A 114 -23.19 16.10 -5.92
C TRP A 114 -24.49 15.44 -5.47
N THR A 115 -24.60 14.11 -5.65
CA THR A 115 -25.75 13.32 -5.16
C THR A 115 -25.77 13.23 -3.64
N GLY A 116 -24.61 13.06 -3.00
CA GLY A 116 -24.45 12.98 -1.55
C GLY A 116 -24.68 14.29 -0.79
N ARG A 117 -24.65 15.45 -1.45
CA ARG A 117 -24.90 16.79 -0.86
C ARG A 117 -26.22 16.89 -0.09
N LYS A 118 -27.23 16.11 -0.47
CA LYS A 118 -28.55 16.13 0.19
C LYS A 118 -28.60 15.31 1.48
N ALA A 119 -27.66 14.38 1.70
CA ALA A 119 -27.63 13.54 2.88
C ALA A 119 -26.97 14.27 4.07
N ALA A 120 -27.55 14.13 5.28
CA ALA A 120 -27.01 14.73 6.50
C ALA A 120 -25.57 14.26 6.81
N VAL A 121 -25.29 12.98 6.57
CA VAL A 121 -23.95 12.38 6.72
C VAL A 121 -22.96 12.97 5.71
N GLY A 122 -23.40 13.23 4.47
CA GLY A 122 -22.58 13.87 3.44
C GLY A 122 -22.17 15.30 3.81
N LYS A 123 -23.09 16.06 4.42
CA LYS A 123 -22.81 17.42 4.91
C LYS A 123 -21.81 17.42 6.07
N LEU A 124 -21.94 16.49 7.02
CA LEU A 124 -20.99 16.30 8.13
C LEU A 124 -19.59 15.94 7.63
N ALA A 125 -19.49 15.03 6.65
CA ALA A 125 -18.22 14.65 6.05
C ALA A 125 -17.55 15.84 5.33
N LEU A 126 -18.31 16.61 4.55
CA LEU A 126 -17.79 17.81 3.87
C LEU A 126 -17.30 18.87 4.85
N LEU A 127 -18.01 19.08 5.96
CA LEU A 127 -17.60 19.99 7.02
C LEU A 127 -16.28 19.52 7.67
N GLY A 128 -16.16 18.22 7.94
CA GLY A 128 -14.93 17.61 8.46
C GLY A 128 -13.73 17.83 7.56
N TRP A 129 -13.86 17.60 6.25
CA TRP A 129 -12.79 17.85 5.28
C TRP A 129 -12.36 19.31 5.23
N PHE A 130 -13.29 20.25 5.40
CA PHE A 130 -13.00 21.68 5.43
C PHE A 130 -12.30 22.12 6.73
N LEU A 131 -12.50 21.39 7.82
CA LEU A 131 -11.89 21.67 9.12
C LEU A 131 -10.49 21.08 9.28
N ILE A 132 -10.10 20.07 8.48
CA ILE A 132 -8.76 19.46 8.53
C ILE A 132 -7.62 20.50 8.38
N PRO A 133 -7.65 21.43 7.39
CA PRO A 133 -6.61 22.46 7.28
C PRO A 133 -6.54 23.37 8.50
N VAL A 134 -7.69 23.69 9.11
CA VAL A 134 -7.77 24.53 10.31
C VAL A 134 -7.14 23.81 11.51
N VAL A 135 -7.45 22.53 11.70
CA VAL A 135 -6.84 21.70 12.76
C VAL A 135 -5.33 21.60 12.58
N ILE A 136 -4.86 21.43 11.35
CA ILE A 136 -3.42 21.39 11.04
C ILE A 136 -2.75 22.71 11.42
N VAL A 137 -3.31 23.86 11.01
CA VAL A 137 -2.75 25.18 11.34
C VAL A 137 -2.74 25.42 12.86
N VAL A 138 -3.81 25.08 13.57
CA VAL A 138 -3.90 25.22 15.04
C VAL A 138 -2.93 24.29 15.77
N SER A 139 -2.58 23.13 15.20
CA SER A 139 -1.61 22.22 15.83
C SER A 139 -0.16 22.70 15.76
N PHE A 140 0.13 23.71 14.95
CA PHE A 140 1.47 24.31 14.82
C PHE A 140 1.65 25.60 15.66
N VAL A 141 0.61 26.04 16.38
CA VAL A 141 0.61 27.20 17.29
C VAL A 141 0.60 26.73 18.73
#